data_AF-A0A021XGA2-F1
#
_entry.id   AF-A0A021XGA2-F1
#
_cell.length_a   1.000
_cell.length_b   1.000
_cell.length_c   1.000
_cell.angle_alpha   90.00
_cell.angle_beta   90.00
_cell.angle_gamma   90.00
#
_symmetry.space_group_name_H-M   'P 1'
#
loop_
_entity.id
_entity.type
_entity.pdbx_description
1 polymer ?
#
loop_
_entity_poly.entity_id
_entity_poly.type
_entity_poly.pdbx_seq_one_letter_code
_entity_poly.pdbx_strand_id
1 'polypeptide(L)'
;MTTNQTASIIALPDATAVRLHILPDEVITVAEAAIHAGKTTKTIRRWCDEFGIARQVRKNSPVQVSRIALDMVIHGDWPALERLKAGDRGHRLVAFYRVLANLD
;
A
#
# COMPACT_ATOMS: atom_id res chain seq x y z
N MET A 1 -36.93 -27.32 -8.15
CA MET A 1 -36.70 -25.85 -8.26
C MET A 1 -35.33 -25.56 -7.69
N THR A 2 -34.32 -25.53 -8.56
CA THR A 2 -32.90 -25.32 -8.22
C THR A 2 -32.51 -23.91 -8.61
N THR A 3 -32.31 -23.04 -7.62
CA THR A 3 -31.76 -21.70 -7.85
C THR A 3 -30.26 -21.77 -7.63
N ASN A 4 -29.51 -21.97 -8.71
CA ASN A 4 -28.05 -21.87 -8.67
C ASN A 4 -27.69 -20.38 -8.61
N GLN A 5 -27.16 -19.96 -7.46
CA GLN A 5 -26.66 -18.61 -7.22
C GLN A 5 -25.29 -18.50 -7.89
N THR A 6 -25.24 -17.89 -9.07
CA THR A 6 -24.00 -17.60 -9.78
C THR A 6 -23.20 -16.58 -8.96
N ALA A 7 -22.17 -17.05 -8.25
CA ALA A 7 -21.19 -16.18 -7.63
C ALA A 7 -20.51 -15.37 -8.74
N SER A 8 -20.83 -14.08 -8.82
CA SER A 8 -20.16 -13.14 -9.72
C SER A 8 -18.70 -13.01 -9.28
N ILE A 9 -17.81 -13.71 -9.98
CA ILE A 9 -16.37 -13.50 -9.89
C ILE A 9 -16.10 -12.17 -10.58
N ILE A 10 -16.04 -11.09 -9.79
CA ILE A 10 -15.51 -9.81 -10.27
C ILE A 10 -14.04 -10.09 -10.56
N ALA A 11 -13.70 -10.22 -11.85
CA ALA A 11 -12.31 -10.21 -12.26
C ALA A 11 -11.70 -8.89 -11.77
N LEU A 12 -10.82 -8.98 -10.76
CA LEU A 12 -10.05 -7.83 -10.33
C LEU A 12 -9.28 -7.33 -11.56
N PRO A 13 -9.42 -6.05 -11.93
CA PRO A 13 -8.68 -5.50 -13.06
C PRO A 13 -7.20 -5.75 -12.84
N ASP A 14 -6.45 -5.96 -13.93
CA ASP A 14 -5.00 -6.14 -13.97
C ASP A 14 -4.33 -5.33 -12.84
N ALA A 15 -3.98 -6.03 -11.75
CA ALA A 15 -3.61 -5.44 -10.46
C ALA A 15 -2.29 -4.65 -10.56
N THR A 16 -1.62 -4.75 -11.70
CA THR A 16 -0.37 -4.09 -12.04
C THR A 16 -0.52 -2.57 -12.22
N ALA A 17 -1.74 -2.06 -12.45
CA ALA A 17 -1.97 -0.63 -12.74
C ALA A 17 -2.71 0.17 -11.64
N VAL A 18 -3.20 -0.48 -10.57
CA VAL A 18 -3.94 0.24 -9.52
C VAL A 18 -2.96 0.99 -8.63
N ARG A 19 -2.95 2.33 -8.77
CA ARG A 19 -2.20 3.20 -7.87
C ARG A 19 -2.83 3.15 -6.49
N LEU A 20 -2.01 2.80 -5.49
CA LEU A 20 -2.41 2.78 -4.08
C LEU A 20 -2.98 4.15 -3.69
N HIS A 21 -4.21 4.17 -3.19
CA HIS A 21 -4.84 5.39 -2.70
C HIS A 21 -4.25 5.76 -1.34
N ILE A 22 -3.20 6.59 -1.32
CA ILE A 22 -2.48 6.99 -0.09
C ILE A 22 -3.29 8.01 0.71
N LEU A 23 -3.61 7.73 1.96
CA LEU A 23 -4.29 8.69 2.83
C LEU A 23 -3.30 9.74 3.38
N PRO A 24 -3.72 10.99 3.68
CA PRO A 24 -2.79 12.03 4.12
C PRO A 24 -2.07 11.74 5.44
N ASP A 25 -2.72 11.07 6.37
CA ASP A 25 -2.23 10.71 7.70
C ASP A 25 -1.11 9.65 7.68
N GLU A 26 -1.10 8.78 6.68
CA GLU A 26 -0.06 7.75 6.49
C GLU A 26 1.12 8.22 5.63
N VAL A 27 1.16 9.48 5.18
CA VAL A 27 2.25 9.96 4.32
C VAL A 27 3.52 10.19 5.13
N ILE A 28 4.62 9.59 4.65
CA ILE A 28 5.98 9.94 5.06
C ILE A 28 6.86 10.25 3.84
N THR A 29 7.93 10.99 4.05
CA THR A 29 8.96 11.26 3.05
C THR A 29 9.86 10.05 2.83
N VAL A 30 10.62 10.05 1.73
CA VAL A 30 11.64 9.02 1.44
C VAL A 30 12.73 8.97 2.53
N ALA A 31 13.06 10.11 3.15
CA ALA A 31 14.05 10.16 4.22
C ALA A 31 13.53 9.51 5.51
N GLU A 32 12.30 9.84 5.91
CA GLU A 32 11.63 9.21 7.07
C GLU A 32 11.44 7.71 6.84
N ALA A 33 11.02 7.31 5.63
CA ALA A 33 10.91 5.90 5.25
C ALA A 33 12.25 5.15 5.34
N ALA A 34 13.35 5.79 4.95
CA ALA A 34 14.69 5.21 5.02
C ALA A 34 15.13 4.98 6.47
N ILE A 35 14.93 5.99 7.33
CA ILE A 35 15.20 5.89 8.77
C ILE A 35 14.34 4.77 9.38
N HIS A 36 13.05 4.77 9.09
CA HIS A 36 12.11 3.79 9.62
C HIS A 36 12.46 2.35 9.22
N ALA A 37 12.78 2.11 7.95
CA ALA A 37 13.10 0.77 7.46
C ALA A 37 14.54 0.32 7.78
N GLY A 38 15.39 1.20 8.32
CA GLY A 38 16.82 0.96 8.44
C GLY A 38 17.50 0.71 7.08
N LYS A 39 17.06 1.40 6.03
CA LYS A 39 17.55 1.24 4.64
C LYS A 39 18.06 2.56 4.07
N THR A 40 18.75 2.49 2.95
CA THR A 40 19.17 3.69 2.21
C THR A 40 17.98 4.29 1.45
N THR A 41 18.00 5.60 1.23
CA THR A 41 17.00 6.29 0.38
C THR A 41 16.94 5.72 -1.04
N LYS A 42 18.08 5.23 -1.58
CA LYS A 42 18.12 4.51 -2.86
C LYS A 42 17.29 3.23 -2.82
N THR A 43 17.38 2.46 -1.74
CA THR A 43 16.60 1.23 -1.55
C THR A 43 15.11 1.55 -1.45
N ILE A 44 14.75 2.57 -0.66
CA ILE A 44 13.36 3.02 -0.55
C ILE A 44 12.79 3.45 -1.90
N ARG A 45 13.53 4.23 -2.70
CA ARG A 45 13.07 4.62 -4.05
C ARG A 45 12.83 3.42 -4.94
N ARG A 46 13.75 2.45 -4.94
CA ARG A 46 13.55 1.19 -5.66
C ARG A 46 12.27 0.48 -5.20
N TRP A 47 12.03 0.39 -3.89
CA TRP A 47 10.82 -0.23 -3.34
C TRP A 47 9.55 0.54 -3.71
N CYS A 48 9.60 1.87 -3.75
CA CYS A 48 8.49 2.69 -4.24
C CYS A 48 8.09 2.32 -5.66
N ASP A 49 9.07 2.16 -6.56
CA ASP A 49 8.84 1.80 -7.95
C ASP A 49 8.43 0.33 -8.10
N GLU A 50 9.10 -0.58 -7.39
CA GLU A 50 8.90 -2.04 -7.46
C GLU A 50 7.54 -2.46 -6.88
N PHE A 51 7.14 -1.88 -5.76
CA PHE A 51 5.92 -2.29 -5.04
C PHE A 51 4.76 -1.30 -5.20
N GLY A 52 4.96 -0.14 -5.81
CA GLY A 52 3.89 0.86 -6.00
C GLY A 52 3.37 1.44 -4.69
N ILE A 53 4.25 1.64 -3.70
CA ILE A 53 3.90 2.11 -2.33
C ILE A 53 4.03 3.62 -2.13
N ALA A 54 4.23 4.37 -3.21
CA ALA A 54 4.41 5.81 -3.15
C ALA A 54 3.68 6.53 -4.29
N ARG A 55 3.47 7.84 -4.10
CA ARG A 55 2.98 8.75 -5.13
C ARG A 55 3.85 9.98 -5.24
N GLN A 56 3.90 10.54 -6.43
CA GLN A 56 4.46 11.86 -6.69
C GLN A 56 3.38 12.71 -7.37
N VAL A 57 2.99 13.81 -6.72
CA VAL A 57 1.83 14.62 -7.18
C VAL A 57 2.15 15.36 -8.48
N ARG A 58 3.37 15.87 -8.61
CA ARG A 58 3.86 16.55 -9.83
C ARG A 58 5.30 16.17 -10.09
N LYS A 59 5.76 16.33 -11.33
CA LYS A 59 7.18 16.23 -11.65
C LYS A 59 7.97 17.15 -10.71
N ASN A 60 9.03 16.61 -10.09
CA ASN A 60 9.89 17.28 -9.10
C ASN A 60 9.25 17.59 -7.73
N SER A 61 7.99 17.19 -7.46
CA SER A 61 7.46 17.29 -6.09
C SER A 61 8.09 16.22 -5.18
N PRO A 62 8.11 16.41 -3.86
CA PRO A 62 8.48 15.35 -2.93
C PRO A 62 7.68 14.06 -3.20
N VAL A 63 8.35 12.93 -3.10
CA VAL A 63 7.71 11.61 -3.15
C VAL A 63 7.10 11.33 -1.79
N GLN A 64 5.82 10.97 -1.80
CA GLN A 64 5.03 10.62 -0.62
C GLN A 64 4.92 9.09 -0.56
N VAL A 65 5.45 8.48 0.49
CA VAL A 65 5.42 7.04 0.74
C VAL A 65 4.30 6.74 1.71
N SER A 66 3.52 5.69 1.45
CA SER A 66 2.54 5.19 2.43
C SER A 66 3.27 4.43 3.53
N ARG A 67 3.14 4.91 4.78
CA ARG A 67 3.73 4.30 5.96
C ARG A 67 3.30 2.85 6.12
N ILE A 68 2.00 2.59 6.08
CA ILE A 68 1.46 1.24 6.28
C ILE A 68 1.84 0.29 5.15
N ALA A 69 1.93 0.78 3.92
CA ALA A 69 2.34 -0.05 2.79
C ALA A 69 3.84 -0.39 2.87
N LEU A 70 4.67 0.53 3.36
CA LEU A 70 6.07 0.26 3.65
C LEU A 70 6.22 -0.81 4.75
N ASP A 71 5.42 -0.74 5.82
CA ASP A 71 5.43 -1.74 6.88
C ASP A 71 5.04 -3.13 6.35
N MET A 72 4.05 -3.22 5.45
CA MET A 72 3.68 -4.48 4.78
C MET A 72 4.84 -5.05 3.94
N VAL A 73 5.58 -4.19 3.22
CA VAL A 73 6.78 -4.61 2.45
C VAL A 73 7.90 -5.09 3.38
N ILE A 74 8.14 -4.39 4.50
CA ILE A 74 9.17 -4.77 5.48
C ILE A 74 8.86 -6.16 6.07
N HIS A 75 7.60 -6.45 6.35
CA HIS A 75 7.17 -7.74 6.89
C HIS A 75 6.97 -8.83 5.83
N GLY A 76 6.98 -8.49 4.54
CA GLY A 76 6.66 -9.43 3.45
C GLY A 76 5.19 -9.85 3.40
N ASP A 77 4.27 -9.02 3.93
CA ASP A 77 2.83 -9.29 3.97
C ASP A 77 2.15 -8.85 2.66
N TRP A 78 2.39 -9.65 1.61
CA TRP A 78 1.82 -9.41 0.28
C TRP A 78 0.29 -9.46 0.26
N PRO A 79 -0.40 -10.38 0.97
CA PRO A 79 -1.86 -10.36 1.04
C PRO A 79 -2.42 -9.04 1.60
N ALA A 80 -1.80 -8.46 2.63
CA ALA A 80 -2.22 -7.15 3.15
C ALA A 80 -1.98 -6.03 2.12
N LEU A 81 -0.84 -6.05 1.44
CA LEU A 81 -0.49 -5.06 0.41
C LEU A 81 -1.46 -5.12 -0.79
N GLU A 82 -1.84 -6.32 -1.23
CA GLU A 82 -2.82 -6.52 -2.30
C GLU A 82 -4.20 -5.97 -1.91
N ARG A 83 -4.64 -6.21 -0.66
CA ARG A 83 -5.89 -5.65 -0.13
C ARG A 83 -5.86 -4.13 -0.11
N LEU A 84 -4.75 -3.56 0.35
CA LEU A 84 -4.57 -2.10 0.39
C LEU A 84 -4.58 -1.51 -1.03
N LYS A 85 -3.93 -2.15 -2.01
CA LYS A 85 -3.97 -1.75 -3.42
C LYS A 85 -5.36 -1.87 -4.04
N ALA A 86 -6.14 -2.87 -3.65
CA ALA A 86 -7.54 -3.01 -4.05
C ALA A 86 -8.48 -1.97 -3.41
N GLY A 87 -7.97 -1.14 -2.50
CA GLY A 87 -8.76 -0.14 -1.78
C GLY A 87 -9.57 -0.72 -0.61
N ASP A 88 -9.36 -2.00 -0.25
CA ASP A 88 -10.05 -2.70 0.84
C ASP A 88 -9.45 -2.32 2.20
N ARG A 89 -9.57 -1.04 2.56
CA ARG A 89 -9.02 -0.47 3.81
C ARG A 89 -9.74 -0.94 5.08
N GLY A 90 -10.95 -1.50 4.94
CA GLY A 90 -11.70 -2.11 6.03
C GLY A 90 -11.25 -3.54 6.35
N HIS A 91 -10.43 -4.16 5.50
CA HIS A 91 -9.93 -5.50 5.75
C HIS A 91 -9.08 -5.57 7.02
N ARG A 92 -9.27 -6.62 7.83
CA ARG A 92 -8.57 -6.80 9.12
C ARG A 92 -7.05 -6.64 9.01
N LEU A 93 -6.44 -7.17 7.95
CA LEU A 93 -4.99 -7.04 7.73
C LEU A 93 -4.56 -5.59 7.52
N VAL A 94 -5.32 -4.79 6.76
CA VAL A 94 -4.99 -3.38 6.53
C VAL A 94 -5.21 -2.56 7.81
N ALA A 95 -6.31 -2.82 8.51
CA ALA A 95 -6.62 -2.19 9.80
C ALA A 95 -5.53 -2.47 10.85
N PHE A 96 -4.97 -3.68 10.87
CA PHE A 96 -3.86 -4.03 11.76
C PHE A 96 -2.65 -3.11 11.58
N TYR A 97 -2.24 -2.84 10.33
CA TYR A 97 -1.11 -1.93 10.06
C TYR A 97 -1.41 -0.47 10.37
N ARG A 98 -2.68 -0.04 10.28
CA ARG A 98 -3.08 1.30 10.73
C ARG A 98 -2.91 1.47 12.23
N VAL A 99 -3.39 0.50 13.02
CA VAL A 99 -3.19 0.47 14.48
C VAL A 99 -1.71 0.41 14.82
N LEU A 100 -0.92 -0.44 14.14
CA LEU A 100 0.53 -0.54 14.37
C LEU A 100 1.26 0.79 14.10
N ALA A 101 0.78 1.56 13.13
CA ALA A 101 1.31 2.88 12.79
C ALA A 101 0.74 4.02 13.66
N ASN A 102 -0.16 3.73 14.61
CA ASN A 102 -0.91 4.71 15.40
C ASN A 102 -1.73 5.69 14.54
N LEU A 103 -2.39 5.17 13.50
CA LEU A 103 -3.25 5.89 12.57
C LEU A 103 -4.70 5.43 12.73
N ASP A 104 -5.38 5.90 13.79
CA ASP A 104 -6.80 5.61 14.02
C ASP A 104 -7.70 6.63 13.31
#